data_AF-A0A3M0WPL8-F1
#
_entry.id   AF-A0A3M0WPL8-F1
#
_cell.length_a   1.000
_cell.length_b   1.000
_cell.length_c   1.000
_cell.angle_alpha   90.00
_cell.angle_beta   90.00
_cell.angle_gamma   90.00
#
_symmetry.space_group_name_H-M   'P 1'
#
loop_
_entity.id
_entity.type
_entity.pdbx_description
1 polymer ?
#
loop_
_entity_poly.entity_id
_entity_poly.type
_entity_poly.pdbx_seq_one_letter_code
_entity_poly.pdbx_strand_id
1 'polypeptide(L)'
;MQHELYPLLFQPVLKDYIWGGRNLAEKVKRPLPEGKTIAESWEIAAHPDGDTEVINGRYAGKTLSALTLDLGLDLIGTNNSWALERGKFPLLIKLLDANDKLSVQVHPDDAYA
;
A
#
# COMPACT_ATOMS: atom_id res chain seq x y z
N MET A 1 19.38 15.05 12.08
CA MET A 1 19.54 15.46 10.67
C MET A 1 18.16 15.38 10.05
N GLN A 2 17.64 16.47 9.48
CA GLN A 2 16.36 16.42 8.77
C GLN A 2 16.54 15.57 7.52
N HIS A 3 15.76 14.49 7.39
CA HIS A 3 15.78 13.69 6.17
C HIS A 3 15.13 14.50 5.05
N GLU A 4 15.86 14.71 3.96
CA GLU A 4 15.27 15.34 2.78
C GLU A 4 14.30 14.36 2.12
N LEU A 5 13.02 14.68 2.21
CA LEU A 5 11.95 13.96 1.53
C LEU A 5 11.70 14.56 0.14
N TYR A 6 11.30 13.70 -0.77
CA TYR A 6 10.88 14.03 -2.12
C TYR A 6 9.63 13.20 -2.44
N PRO A 7 8.89 13.50 -3.52
CA PRO A 7 7.78 12.67 -3.95
C PRO A 7 8.24 11.22 -4.19
N LEU A 8 7.87 10.33 -3.26
CA LEU A 8 8.16 8.91 -3.34
C LEU A 8 7.16 8.26 -4.29
N LEU A 9 7.68 7.59 -5.31
CA LEU A 9 6.91 6.75 -6.21
C LEU A 9 7.06 5.31 -5.75
N PHE A 10 5.97 4.55 -5.80
CA PHE A 10 5.93 3.18 -5.32
C PHE A 10 5.57 2.21 -6.44
N GLN A 11 6.15 1.03 -6.40
CA GLN A 11 5.70 -0.12 -7.18
C GLN A 11 4.50 -0.75 -6.47
N PRO A 12 3.31 -0.81 -7.09
CA PRO A 12 2.14 -1.39 -6.43
C PRO A 12 2.26 -2.90 -6.28
N VAL A 13 1.62 -3.44 -5.24
CA VAL A 13 1.43 -4.88 -5.04
C VAL A 13 0.06 -5.28 -5.57
N LEU A 14 0.03 -6.16 -6.57
CA LEU A 14 -1.22 -6.61 -7.20
C LEU A 14 -1.75 -7.89 -6.55
N LYS A 15 -3.07 -7.97 -6.32
CA LYS A 15 -3.76 -9.14 -5.76
C LYS A 15 -4.74 -9.74 -6.76
N ASP A 16 -4.61 -11.03 -7.03
CA ASP A 16 -5.40 -11.79 -8.00
C ASP A 16 -6.55 -12.56 -7.35
N TYR A 17 -7.51 -11.84 -6.78
CA TYR A 17 -8.72 -12.47 -6.23
C TYR A 17 -9.77 -12.78 -7.31
N ILE A 18 -10.59 -13.79 -7.05
CA ILE A 18 -11.60 -14.31 -7.98
C ILE A 18 -12.62 -13.27 -8.46
N TRP A 19 -12.90 -12.24 -7.66
CA TRP A 19 -13.84 -11.17 -7.97
C TRP A 19 -13.20 -10.01 -8.76
N GLY A 20 -11.89 -10.09 -9.01
CA GLY A 20 -11.15 -9.10 -9.76
C GLY A 20 -11.40 -9.16 -11.27
N GLY A 21 -10.85 -8.18 -11.98
CA GLY A 21 -11.06 -8.04 -13.41
C GLY A 21 -9.85 -7.45 -14.13
N ARG A 22 -10.15 -6.67 -15.17
CA ARG A 22 -9.17 -6.00 -16.04
C ARG A 22 -9.39 -4.48 -16.11
N ASN A 23 -10.34 -3.93 -15.34
CA ASN A 23 -10.66 -2.50 -15.37
C ASN A 23 -9.47 -1.64 -14.91
N LEU A 24 -8.59 -2.14 -14.04
CA LEU A 24 -7.39 -1.40 -13.64
C LEU A 24 -6.48 -1.10 -14.84
N ALA A 25 -6.36 -2.04 -15.80
CA ALA A 25 -5.63 -1.80 -17.03
C ALA A 25 -6.35 -0.81 -17.95
N GLU A 26 -7.67 -0.92 -18.06
CA GLU A 26 -8.45 -0.14 -19.02
C GLU A 26 -8.68 1.31 -18.57
N LYS A 27 -9.03 1.50 -17.30
CA LYS A 27 -9.48 2.80 -16.74
C LYS A 27 -8.35 3.61 -16.13
N VAL A 28 -7.45 2.98 -15.38
CA VAL A 28 -6.32 3.67 -14.71
C VAL A 28 -4.97 3.33 -15.34
N LYS A 29 -4.98 2.65 -16.50
CA LYS A 29 -3.79 2.32 -17.29
C LYS A 29 -2.71 1.57 -16.49
N ARG A 30 -3.12 0.75 -15.52
CA ARG A 30 -2.21 -0.09 -14.73
C ARG A 30 -1.66 -1.23 -15.61
N PRO A 31 -0.34 -1.44 -15.67
CA PRO A 31 0.21 -2.66 -16.22
C PRO A 31 -0.21 -3.84 -15.35
N LEU A 32 -0.88 -4.83 -15.94
CA LEU A 32 -1.32 -6.04 -15.25
C LEU A 32 -0.72 -7.28 -15.94
N PRO A 33 -0.35 -8.34 -15.20
CA PRO A 33 0.10 -9.59 -15.78
C PRO A 33 -0.92 -10.16 -16.77
N GLU A 34 -0.42 -10.78 -17.84
CA GLU A 34 -1.27 -11.45 -18.83
C GLU A 34 -1.95 -12.68 -18.22
N GLY A 35 -3.19 -12.97 -18.65
CA GLY A 35 -3.95 -14.14 -18.19
C GLY A 35 -4.45 -14.08 -16.74
N LYS A 36 -4.18 -13.00 -16.00
CA LYS A 36 -4.67 -12.80 -14.63
C LYS A 36 -5.78 -11.76 -14.55
N THR A 37 -6.76 -12.03 -13.68
CA THR A 37 -7.67 -11.01 -13.14
C THR A 37 -7.03 -10.40 -11.91
N ILE A 38 -7.07 -9.07 -11.80
CA ILE A 38 -6.53 -8.34 -10.66
C ILE A 38 -7.68 -7.63 -9.95
N ALA A 39 -7.78 -7.88 -8.66
CA ALA A 39 -8.84 -7.41 -7.79
C ALA A 39 -8.42 -6.16 -7.01
N GLU A 40 -7.18 -6.15 -6.52
CA GLU A 40 -6.63 -5.01 -5.77
C GLU A 40 -5.26 -4.62 -6.32
N SER A 41 -5.02 -3.32 -6.42
CA SER A 41 -3.69 -2.73 -6.59
C SER A 41 -3.39 -1.94 -5.32
N TRP A 42 -2.45 -2.44 -4.50
CA TRP A 42 -2.05 -1.77 -3.28
C TRP A 42 -0.99 -0.74 -3.65
N GLU A 43 -1.37 0.54 -3.61
CA GLU A 43 -0.55 1.66 -4.09
C GLU A 43 0.39 2.17 -3.00
N ILE A 44 -0.06 2.17 -1.74
CA ILE A 44 0.72 2.52 -0.55
C ILE A 44 0.42 1.48 0.51
N ALA A 45 1.39 0.61 0.81
CA ALA A 45 1.21 -0.47 1.77
C ALA A 45 2.51 -0.79 2.51
N ALA A 46 2.42 -0.94 3.83
CA ALA A 46 3.46 -1.54 4.66
C ALA A 46 2.83 -2.67 5.48
N HIS A 47 2.26 -3.65 4.79
CA HIS A 47 1.54 -4.76 5.39
C HIS A 47 2.30 -6.08 5.14
N PRO A 48 2.29 -7.06 6.06
CA PRO A 48 3.03 -8.31 5.90
C PRO A 48 2.73 -9.05 4.58
N ASP A 49 1.47 -9.03 4.13
CA ASP A 49 1.06 -9.65 2.87
C ASP A 49 1.41 -8.82 1.62
N GLY A 50 1.85 -7.58 1.77
CA GLY A 50 2.12 -6.67 0.66
C GLY A 50 2.73 -5.38 1.15
N ASP A 51 4.01 -5.20 0.83
CA ASP A 51 4.77 -4.02 1.17
C ASP A 51 5.29 -3.37 -0.12
N THR A 52 4.91 -2.12 -0.33
CA THR A 52 5.24 -1.39 -1.56
C THR A 52 6.67 -0.87 -1.48
N GLU A 53 7.42 -1.06 -2.57
CA GLU A 53 8.81 -0.60 -2.68
C GLU A 53 8.89 0.74 -3.39
N VAL A 54 9.77 1.63 -2.91
CA VAL A 54 10.07 2.89 -3.61
C VAL A 54 10.85 2.62 -4.89
N ILE A 55 10.46 3.25 -5.99
CA ILE A 55 11.08 3.05 -7.32
C ILE A 55 11.92 4.24 -7.80
N ASN A 56 12.07 5.30 -7.00
CA ASN A 56 12.78 6.50 -7.41
C ASN A 56 13.68 7.10 -6.31
N GLY A 57 14.74 7.79 -6.74
CA GLY A 57 15.63 8.56 -5.88
C GLY A 57 16.48 7.71 -4.91
N ARG A 58 17.00 8.34 -3.86
CA ARG A 58 17.93 7.74 -2.88
C ARG A 58 17.34 6.61 -2.03
N TYR A 59 16.02 6.52 -1.95
CA TYR A 59 15.30 5.49 -1.21
C TYR A 59 14.79 4.35 -2.10
N ALA A 60 15.09 4.36 -3.41
CA ALA A 60 14.71 3.28 -4.31
C ALA A 60 15.21 1.92 -3.81
N GLY A 61 14.37 0.89 -3.93
CA GLY A 61 14.65 -0.45 -3.42
C GLY A 61 14.31 -0.65 -1.93
N LYS A 62 13.90 0.40 -1.21
CA LYS A 62 13.41 0.26 0.17
C LYS A 62 11.90 0.08 0.20
N THR A 63 11.45 -0.83 1.05
CA THR A 63 10.03 -1.02 1.35
C THR A 63 9.49 0.12 2.21
N LEU A 64 8.17 0.31 2.20
CA LEU A 64 7.52 1.35 3.00
C LEU A 64 7.65 1.05 4.50
N SER A 65 7.62 -0.23 4.92
CA SER A 65 7.89 -0.59 6.32
C SER A 65 9.31 -0.19 6.74
N ALA A 66 10.32 -0.49 5.93
CA ALA A 66 11.71 -0.14 6.22
C ALA A 66 11.90 1.37 6.28
N LEU A 67 11.30 2.12 5.35
CA LEU A 67 11.34 3.59 5.39
C LEU A 67 10.63 4.17 6.59
N THR A 68 9.54 3.56 7.04
CA THR A 68 8.83 3.98 8.26
C THR A 68 9.71 3.83 9.49
N LEU A 69 10.48 2.74 9.59
CA LEU A 69 11.44 2.54 10.67
C LEU A 69 12.62 3.51 10.59
N ASP A 70 13.16 3.73 9.40
CA ASP A 70 14.34 4.58 9.19
C ASP A 70 14.05 6.07 9.39
N LEU A 71 12.91 6.54 8.87
CA LEU A 71 12.57 7.97 8.79
C LEU A 71 11.58 8.41 9.88
N GLY A 72 10.84 7.47 10.47
CA GLY A 72 9.92 7.72 11.57
C GLY A 72 8.95 8.88 11.29
N LEU A 73 8.91 9.84 12.20
CA LEU A 73 7.97 10.97 12.14
C LEU A 73 8.24 11.92 10.97
N ASP A 74 9.45 11.93 10.41
CA ASP A 74 9.74 12.72 9.21
C ASP A 74 8.88 12.21 8.04
N LEU A 75 8.66 10.90 7.94
CA LEU A 75 7.86 10.28 6.87
C LEU A 75 6.36 10.35 7.14
N ILE A 76 5.92 9.98 8.35
CA ILE A 76 4.50 9.78 8.64
C ILE A 76 3.81 10.98 9.30
N GLY A 77 4.58 11.98 9.71
CA GLY A 77 4.09 13.16 10.43
C GLY A 77 3.78 12.92 11.91
N THR A 78 3.88 13.99 12.71
CA THR A 78 3.75 13.95 14.18
C THR A 78 2.39 13.49 14.68
N ASN A 79 1.32 13.73 13.92
CA ASN A 79 -0.04 13.27 14.28
C ASN A 79 -0.19 11.75 14.22
N ASN A 80 0.79 11.03 13.67
CA ASN A 80 0.78 9.57 13.54
C ASN A 80 1.79 8.88 14.47
N SER A 81 2.28 9.56 15.52
CA SER A 81 3.24 8.97 16.48
C SER A 81 2.80 7.62 17.05
N TRP A 82 1.50 7.47 17.30
CA TRP A 82 0.87 6.23 17.75
C TRP A 82 1.17 5.03 16.82
N ALA A 83 1.37 5.26 15.53
CA ALA A 83 1.64 4.20 14.56
C ALA A 83 3.08 3.67 14.72
N LEU A 84 4.05 4.55 14.96
CA LEU A 84 5.43 4.16 15.26
C LEU A 84 5.54 3.44 16.60
N GLU A 85 4.82 3.91 17.62
CA GLU A 85 4.76 3.23 18.93
C GLU A 85 4.26 1.77 18.79
N ARG A 86 3.43 1.51 17.79
CA ARG A 86 2.93 0.18 17.43
C ARG A 86 3.72 -0.51 16.33
N GLY A 87 4.84 0.07 15.88
CA GLY A 87 5.72 -0.51 14.87
C GLY A 87 5.08 -0.67 13.49
N LYS A 88 4.13 0.21 13.10
CA LYS A 88 3.41 0.11 11.82
C LYS A 88 3.32 1.45 11.08
N PHE A 89 3.15 1.37 9.77
CA PHE A 89 2.67 2.51 8.98
C PHE A 89 1.14 2.65 9.18
N PRO A 90 0.60 3.87 9.27
CA PRO A 90 -0.78 4.07 9.74
C PRO A 90 -1.87 3.67 8.75
N LEU A 91 -1.58 3.58 7.44
CA LEU A 91 -2.60 3.48 6.39
C LEU A 91 -2.30 2.40 5.35
N LEU A 92 -3.34 2.01 4.61
CA LEU A 92 -3.24 1.15 3.43
C LEU A 92 -4.12 1.77 2.34
N ILE A 93 -3.51 2.11 1.19
CA ILE A 93 -4.22 2.72 0.06
C ILE A 93 -4.27 1.72 -1.08
N LYS A 94 -5.48 1.45 -1.58
CA LYS A 94 -5.74 0.47 -2.63
C LYS A 94 -6.66 1.03 -3.70
N LEU A 95 -6.45 0.60 -4.93
CA LEU A 95 -7.45 0.65 -6.00
C LEU A 95 -8.08 -0.72 -6.14
N LEU A 96 -9.42 -0.78 -6.16
CA LEU A 96 -10.17 -2.02 -6.25
C LEU A 96 -10.88 -2.12 -7.60
N ASP A 97 -10.75 -3.28 -8.25
CA ASP A 97 -11.58 -3.70 -9.37
C ASP A 97 -12.66 -4.67 -8.88
N ALA A 98 -13.75 -4.11 -8.35
CA ALA A 98 -14.90 -4.88 -7.90
C ALA A 98 -15.73 -5.36 -9.11
N ASN A 99 -15.21 -6.36 -9.84
CA ASN A 99 -15.79 -6.88 -11.08
C ASN A 99 -16.96 -7.86 -10.84
N ASP A 100 -16.95 -8.53 -9.69
CA ASP A 100 -18.04 -9.38 -9.21
C ASP A 100 -18.48 -8.99 -7.78
N LYS A 101 -19.46 -9.69 -7.21
CA LYS A 101 -19.96 -9.47 -5.86
C LYS A 101 -18.87 -9.77 -4.82
N LEU A 102 -18.61 -8.79 -3.96
CA LEU A 102 -17.82 -8.98 -2.75
C LEU A 102 -18.72 -9.46 -1.60
N SER A 103 -18.12 -10.14 -0.63
CA SER A 103 -18.77 -10.49 0.63
C SER A 103 -19.18 -9.23 1.42
N VAL A 104 -20.24 -9.32 2.21
CA VAL A 104 -20.51 -8.34 3.28
C VAL A 104 -19.41 -8.46 4.34
N GLN A 105 -18.85 -7.33 4.78
CA GLN A 105 -17.73 -7.27 5.72
C GLN A 105 -18.03 -6.33 6.88
N VAL A 106 -17.44 -6.61 8.04
CA VAL A 106 -17.41 -5.74 9.23
C VAL A 106 -15.96 -5.66 9.68
N HIS A 107 -15.46 -4.45 9.89
CA HIS A 107 -14.11 -4.23 10.41
C HIS A 107 -14.19 -3.94 11.92
N PRO A 108 -13.43 -4.68 12.76
CA PRO A 108 -13.35 -4.38 14.17
C PRO A 108 -12.59 -3.08 14.43
N ASP A 109 -12.74 -2.55 15.63
CA ASP A 109 -11.86 -1.50 16.14
C ASP A 109 -10.54 -2.08 16.67
N ASP A 110 -9.64 -1.19 17.11
CA ASP A 110 -8.34 -1.57 17.66
C ASP A 110 -8.43 -2.35 18.99
N ALA A 111 -9.52 -2.25 19.75
CA ALA A 111 -9.64 -2.94 21.04
C ALA A 111 -10.01 -4.42 20.86
N TYR A 112 -10.66 -4.75 19.74
CA TYR A 112 -11.10 -6.10 19.41
C TYR A 112 -10.13 -6.87 18.50
N ALA A 113 -9.41 -6.19 17.61
CA ALA A 113 -8.50 -6.78 16.62
C ALA A 113 -7.24 -7.41 17.24
#